data_AF-A0A7L5AHS2-F1
#
_entry.id   AF-A0A7L5AHS2-F1
#
_cell.length_a   1.000
_cell.length_b   1.000
_cell.length_c   1.000
_cell.angle_alpha   90.00
_cell.angle_beta   90.00
_cell.angle_gamma   90.00
#
_symmetry.space_group_name_H-M   'P 1'
#
loop_
_entity.id
_entity.type
_entity.pdbx_description
1 polymer ?
#
loop_
_entity_poly.entity_id
_entity_poly.type
_entity_poly.pdbx_seq_one_letter_code
_entity_poly.pdbx_strand_id
1 'polypeptide(L)'
;MVMAGVAPALTLLGVIALFRERRLITPPRALVVLVTLLAALVLAALTQLSWAQGFRLADANQPQTGLAGALGVLFVIAWAVGAVGIGLLVDGAFGGAGLPSAARVPLAAIAGILIAPALGVGLINPATSTIIAGGVALVALGTLNGQRNRTSPVPARAIRARSTDVRGAVRLLAALSAAVGVVGVVYALTGAGWSDGAADGTIAMAQGITILLASAIPLLAAFALSAPQRHGTAAVWGPTSLIVLEVTAVAVAYQDAPVSQEMAPWLGVSAALGGGAIAWWTIPRLRGPLGRRIAVGLAFGGGYAALFGTTVVPLLAFLVPVAALILAFLRARPTRPKILSAGQTPLPVQNA
;
A
#
# COMPACT_ATOMS: atom_id res chain seq x y z
N MET A 1 -2.07 7.88 -25.24
CA MET A 1 -1.45 8.69 -24.16
C MET A 1 -2.45 9.36 -23.22
N VAL A 2 -3.61 9.86 -23.69
CA VAL A 2 -4.64 10.49 -22.81
C VAL A 2 -5.14 9.59 -21.67
N MET A 3 -5.23 8.27 -21.89
CA MET A 3 -5.59 7.28 -20.85
C MET A 3 -4.54 7.11 -19.75
N ALA A 4 -3.27 7.49 -19.98
CA ALA A 4 -2.19 7.31 -19.00
C ALA A 4 -2.14 8.44 -17.94
N GLY A 5 -2.74 9.61 -18.20
CA GLY A 5 -2.78 10.72 -17.24
C GLY A 5 -4.07 10.80 -16.41
N VAL A 6 -5.21 10.42 -17.01
CA VAL A 6 -6.54 10.55 -16.37
C VAL A 6 -6.74 9.50 -15.28
N ALA A 7 -6.32 8.25 -15.52
CA ALA A 7 -6.51 7.18 -14.54
C ALA A 7 -5.74 7.42 -13.23
N PRO A 8 -4.43 7.78 -13.24
CA PRO A 8 -3.72 8.12 -11.99
C PRO A 8 -4.33 9.30 -11.24
N ALA A 9 -4.79 10.34 -11.95
CA ALA A 9 -5.41 11.50 -11.35
C ALA A 9 -6.76 11.17 -10.66
N LEU A 10 -7.60 10.34 -11.31
CA LEU A 10 -8.85 9.86 -10.71
C LEU A 10 -8.61 8.95 -9.50
N THR A 11 -7.59 8.10 -9.57
CA THR A 11 -7.16 7.26 -8.46
C THR A 11 -6.69 8.09 -7.27
N LEU A 12 -5.88 9.12 -7.53
CA LEU A 12 -5.43 10.08 -6.52
C LEU A 12 -6.61 10.78 -5.84
N LEU A 13 -7.58 11.27 -6.62
CA LEU A 13 -8.81 11.87 -6.11
C LEU A 13 -9.59 10.90 -5.21
N GLY A 14 -9.73 9.64 -5.64
CA GLY A 14 -10.39 8.60 -4.85
C GLY A 14 -9.69 8.32 -3.52
N VAL A 15 -8.36 8.22 -3.52
CA VAL A 15 -7.56 8.02 -2.30
C VAL A 15 -7.72 9.20 -1.34
N ILE A 16 -7.59 10.44 -1.83
CA ILE A 16 -7.71 11.65 -1.00
C ILE A 16 -9.13 11.79 -0.44
N ALA A 17 -10.15 11.53 -1.27
CA ALA A 17 -11.54 11.53 -0.84
C ALA A 17 -11.79 10.52 0.28
N LEU A 18 -11.22 9.31 0.17
CA LEU A 18 -11.33 8.28 1.20
C LEU A 18 -10.64 8.67 2.51
N PHE A 19 -9.44 9.27 2.45
CA PHE A 19 -8.74 9.76 3.63
C PHE A 19 -9.52 10.88 4.33
N ARG A 20 -10.15 11.76 3.55
CA ARG A 20 -11.05 12.80 4.05
C ARG A 20 -12.30 12.21 4.71
N GLU A 21 -12.98 11.26 4.06
CA GLU A 21 -14.20 10.62 4.59
C GLU A 21 -13.92 9.95 5.95
N ARG A 22 -12.72 9.38 6.10
CA ARG A 22 -12.26 8.77 7.35
C ARG A 22 -11.77 9.76 8.41
N ARG A 23 -11.84 11.07 8.13
CA ARG A 23 -11.35 12.18 8.98
C ARG A 23 -9.85 12.05 9.33
N LEU A 24 -9.05 11.50 8.43
CA LEU A 24 -7.60 11.38 8.60
C LEU A 24 -6.85 12.66 8.23
N ILE A 25 -7.44 13.51 7.38
CA ILE A 25 -6.87 14.77 6.93
C ILE A 25 -7.92 15.88 6.97
N THR A 26 -7.48 17.12 7.25
CA THR A 26 -8.35 18.30 7.22
C THR A 26 -8.61 18.78 5.78
N PRO A 27 -9.72 19.47 5.51
CA PRO A 27 -10.04 19.98 4.17
C PRO A 27 -8.92 20.83 3.50
N PRO A 28 -8.31 21.83 4.17
CA PRO A 28 -7.24 22.62 3.55
C PRO A 28 -6.01 21.77 3.24
N ARG A 29 -5.66 20.83 4.12
CA ARG A 29 -4.54 19.91 3.91
C ARG A 29 -4.78 18.96 2.73
N ALA A 30 -6.02 18.49 2.55
CA ALA A 30 -6.38 17.64 1.42
C ALA A 30 -6.19 18.34 0.07
N LEU A 31 -6.48 19.65 -0.01
CA LEU A 31 -6.24 20.45 -1.22
C LEU A 31 -4.74 20.59 -1.52
N VAL A 32 -3.93 20.91 -0.51
CA VAL A 32 -2.47 21.02 -0.67
C VAL A 32 -1.88 19.68 -1.13
N VAL A 33 -2.29 18.57 -0.52
CA VAL A 33 -1.86 17.22 -0.91
C VAL A 33 -2.27 16.92 -2.35
N LEU A 34 -3.52 17.24 -2.75
CA LEU A 34 -4.01 17.01 -4.10
C LEU A 34 -3.18 17.77 -5.14
N VAL A 35 -2.98 19.07 -4.94
CA VAL A 35 -2.21 19.91 -5.87
C VAL A 35 -0.77 19.44 -5.98
N THR A 36 -0.14 19.11 -4.85
CA THR A 36 1.25 18.62 -4.81
C THR A 36 1.39 17.29 -5.56
N LEU A 37 0.46 16.36 -5.36
CA LEU A 37 0.49 15.05 -6.01
C LEU A 37 0.11 15.10 -7.49
N LEU A 38 -0.75 16.02 -7.90
CA LEU A 38 -1.00 16.30 -9.33
C LEU A 38 0.26 16.88 -10.00
N ALA A 39 0.96 17.80 -9.35
CA ALA A 39 2.23 18.32 -9.86
C ALA A 39 3.29 17.21 -9.97
N ALA A 40 3.38 16.32 -8.97
CA ALA A 40 4.25 15.15 -9.02
C ALA A 40 3.92 14.22 -10.20
N LEU A 41 2.64 13.99 -10.49
CA LEU A 41 2.20 13.18 -11.64
C LEU A 41 2.62 13.79 -12.98
N VAL A 42 2.51 15.12 -13.12
CA VAL A 42 2.96 15.83 -14.33
C VAL A 42 4.47 15.68 -14.51
N LEU A 43 5.24 15.88 -13.43
CA LEU A 43 6.70 15.72 -13.44
C LEU A 43 7.12 14.27 -13.73
N ALA A 44 6.41 13.29 -13.18
CA ALA A 44 6.62 11.88 -13.49
C ALA A 44 6.38 11.61 -14.97
N ALA A 45 5.28 12.11 -15.56
CA ALA A 45 5.01 11.96 -16.98
C ALA A 45 6.10 12.60 -17.87
N LEU A 46 6.61 13.78 -17.49
CA LEU A 46 7.74 14.41 -18.18
C LEU A 46 9.03 13.59 -18.07
N THR A 47 9.31 13.03 -16.89
CA THR A 47 10.44 12.13 -16.66
C THR A 47 10.39 10.91 -17.58
N GLN A 48 9.20 10.35 -17.80
CA GLN A 48 9.02 9.24 -18.72
C GLN A 48 9.22 9.62 -20.18
N LEU A 49 8.71 10.78 -20.60
CA LEU A 49 8.92 11.29 -21.96
C LEU A 49 10.42 11.52 -22.23
N SER A 50 11.12 12.07 -21.23
CA SER A 50 12.57 12.22 -21.24
C SER A 50 13.28 10.88 -21.40
N TRP A 51 12.92 9.89 -20.59
CA TRP A 51 13.47 8.53 -20.66
C TRP A 51 13.24 7.88 -22.04
N ALA A 52 12.00 7.91 -22.53
CA ALA A 52 11.64 7.32 -23.83
C ALA A 52 12.36 8.01 -25.00
N GLN A 53 12.54 9.33 -24.93
CA GLN A 53 13.29 10.07 -25.94
C GLN A 53 14.79 9.75 -25.86
N GLY A 54 15.33 9.59 -24.65
CA GLY A 54 16.71 9.16 -24.44
C GLY A 54 17.00 7.80 -25.07
N PHE A 55 16.11 6.83 -24.90
CA PHE A 55 16.26 5.53 -25.58
C PHE A 55 16.31 5.67 -27.11
N ARG A 56 15.37 6.42 -27.70
CA ARG A 56 15.34 6.62 -29.15
C ARG A 56 16.61 7.29 -29.69
N LEU A 57 17.13 8.29 -28.97
CA LEU A 57 18.36 8.96 -29.37
C LEU A 57 19.57 8.05 -29.20
N ALA A 58 19.61 7.21 -28.15
CA ALA A 58 20.65 6.21 -27.97
C ALA A 58 20.64 5.16 -29.10
N ASP A 59 19.47 4.64 -29.46
CA ASP A 59 19.31 3.69 -30.58
C ASP A 59 19.74 4.30 -31.93
N ALA A 60 19.51 5.60 -32.10
CA ALA A 60 19.96 6.35 -33.26
C ALA A 60 21.43 6.79 -33.20
N ASN A 61 22.16 6.44 -32.14
CA ASN A 61 23.53 6.87 -31.84
C ASN A 61 23.72 8.40 -31.87
N GLN A 62 22.71 9.13 -31.39
CA GLN A 62 22.67 10.59 -31.33
C GLN A 62 22.90 11.12 -29.90
N PRO A 63 23.44 12.34 -29.75
CA PRO A 63 23.65 12.94 -28.44
C PRO A 63 22.33 13.23 -27.71
N GLN A 64 22.29 12.94 -26.40
CA GLN A 64 21.14 13.13 -25.53
C GLN A 64 20.93 14.61 -25.20
N THR A 65 20.19 15.32 -26.07
CA THR A 65 19.95 16.76 -25.96
C THR A 65 18.50 17.09 -25.62
N GLY A 66 18.25 18.30 -25.09
CA GLY A 66 16.91 18.76 -24.75
C GLY A 66 16.25 17.94 -23.64
N LEU A 67 15.01 17.48 -23.87
CA LEU A 67 14.25 16.71 -22.88
C LEU A 67 14.95 15.38 -22.52
N ALA A 68 15.65 14.73 -23.45
CA ALA A 68 16.39 13.50 -23.16
C ALA A 68 17.54 13.72 -22.16
N GLY A 69 18.24 14.86 -22.24
CA GLY A 69 19.28 15.22 -21.29
C GLY A 69 18.75 15.64 -19.91
N ALA A 70 17.45 15.91 -19.77
CA ALA A 70 16.83 16.36 -18.54
C ALA A 70 16.41 15.23 -17.59
N LEU A 71 16.64 13.95 -17.95
CA LEU A 71 16.10 12.79 -17.22
C LEU A 71 16.42 12.82 -15.72
N GLY A 72 17.69 13.01 -15.37
CA GLY A 72 18.13 13.02 -13.97
C GLY A 72 17.47 14.14 -13.16
N VAL A 73 17.43 15.36 -13.72
CA VAL A 73 16.83 16.53 -13.06
C VAL A 73 15.32 16.35 -12.90
N LEU A 74 14.62 15.92 -13.96
CA LEU A 74 13.18 15.68 -13.91
C LEU A 74 12.84 14.58 -12.90
N PHE A 75 13.61 13.50 -12.87
CA PHE A 75 13.44 12.42 -11.90
C PHE A 75 13.58 12.92 -10.46
N VAL A 76 14.63 13.69 -10.16
CA VAL A 76 14.85 14.24 -8.80
C VAL A 76 13.73 15.18 -8.38
N ILE A 77 13.28 16.07 -9.28
CA ILE A 77 12.18 17.00 -8.97
C ILE A 77 10.86 16.22 -8.81
N ALA A 78 10.56 15.28 -9.70
CA ALA A 78 9.37 14.42 -9.60
C ALA A 78 9.37 13.64 -8.27
N TRP A 79 10.51 13.08 -7.90
CA TRP A 79 10.68 12.36 -6.64
C TRP A 79 10.49 13.26 -5.43
N ALA A 80 11.15 14.42 -5.39
CA ALA A 80 11.04 15.36 -4.27
C ALA A 80 9.60 15.85 -4.08
N VAL A 81 8.93 16.28 -5.16
CA VAL A 81 7.54 16.75 -5.10
C VAL A 81 6.59 15.62 -4.72
N GLY A 82 6.78 14.41 -5.27
CA GLY A 82 6.02 13.22 -4.89
C GLY A 82 6.19 12.85 -3.42
N ALA A 83 7.44 12.88 -2.92
CA ALA A 83 7.77 12.57 -1.54
C ALA A 83 7.13 13.56 -0.57
N VAL A 84 7.14 14.86 -0.89
CA VAL A 84 6.44 15.89 -0.10
C VAL A 84 4.94 15.63 -0.08
N GLY A 85 4.31 15.38 -1.24
CA GLY A 85 2.87 15.14 -1.31
C GLY A 85 2.43 13.91 -0.52
N ILE A 86 3.16 12.79 -0.64
CA ILE A 86 2.86 11.56 0.08
C ILE A 86 3.16 11.73 1.58
N GLY A 87 4.28 12.37 1.94
CA GLY A 87 4.61 12.65 3.33
C GLY A 87 3.54 13.52 4.01
N LEU A 88 3.02 14.54 3.33
CA LEU A 88 1.91 15.35 3.84
C LEU A 88 0.63 14.53 4.05
N LEU A 89 0.36 13.53 3.20
CA LEU A 89 -0.80 12.63 3.37
C LEU A 89 -0.60 11.71 4.58
N VAL A 90 0.58 11.11 4.71
CA VAL A 90 0.94 10.18 5.79
C VAL A 90 1.03 10.88 7.15
N ASP A 91 1.64 12.06 7.23
CA ASP A 91 1.70 12.87 8.46
C ASP A 91 0.29 13.24 8.94
N GLY A 92 -0.63 13.53 8.02
CA GLY A 92 -2.03 13.76 8.36
C GLY A 92 -2.67 12.53 9.01
N ALA A 93 -2.51 11.36 8.38
CA ALA A 93 -3.03 10.10 8.92
C ALA A 93 -2.46 9.76 10.29
N PHE A 94 -1.15 9.93 10.50
CA PHE A 94 -0.52 9.72 11.80
C PHE A 94 -0.95 10.77 12.85
N GLY A 95 -1.19 12.01 12.43
CA GLY A 95 -1.70 13.07 13.32
C GLY A 95 -3.10 12.73 13.83
N GLY A 96 -3.96 12.20 12.95
CA GLY A 96 -5.27 11.68 13.33
C GLY A 96 -5.23 10.45 14.25
N ALA A 97 -4.08 9.77 14.33
CA ALA A 97 -3.85 8.63 15.23
C ALA A 97 -3.20 9.01 16.58
N GLY A 98 -2.87 10.30 16.78
CA GLY A 98 -2.33 10.79 18.05
C GLY A 98 -0.81 10.63 18.21
N LEU A 99 -0.06 10.46 17.13
CA LEU A 99 1.41 10.43 17.20
C LEU A 99 1.97 11.82 17.52
N PRO A 100 3.00 11.92 18.41
CA PRO A 100 3.67 13.18 18.69
C PRO A 100 4.40 13.69 17.43
N SER A 101 4.43 15.01 17.23
CA SER A 101 5.04 15.65 16.06
C SER A 101 6.49 15.21 15.82
N ALA A 102 7.26 15.02 16.89
CA ALA A 102 8.66 14.61 16.86
C ALA A 102 8.89 13.25 16.17
N ALA A 103 7.97 12.29 16.31
CA ALA A 103 8.05 11.00 15.60
C ALA A 103 7.28 11.02 14.28
N ARG A 104 6.19 11.79 14.23
CA ARG A 104 5.25 11.84 13.11
C ARG A 104 5.88 12.38 11.82
N VAL A 105 6.55 13.53 11.92
CA VAL A 105 7.15 14.22 10.77
C VAL A 105 8.27 13.38 10.12
N PRO A 106 9.26 12.85 10.87
CA PRO A 106 10.32 12.05 10.25
C PRO A 106 9.77 10.75 9.64
N LEU A 107 8.85 10.05 10.32
CA LEU A 107 8.24 8.83 9.77
C LEU A 107 7.45 9.11 8.48
N ALA A 108 6.74 10.23 8.43
CA ALA A 108 6.02 10.64 7.24
C ALA A 108 6.94 11.08 6.09
N ALA A 109 8.06 11.76 6.39
CA ALA A 109 9.08 12.10 5.40
C ALA A 109 9.71 10.84 4.80
N ILE A 110 10.12 9.89 5.64
CA ILE A 110 10.67 8.59 5.21
C ILE A 110 9.64 7.86 4.34
N ALA A 111 8.38 7.80 4.79
CA ALA A 111 7.30 7.20 4.01
C ALA A 111 7.13 7.88 2.63
N GLY A 112 7.18 9.22 2.58
CA GLY A 112 7.14 9.97 1.33
C GLY A 112 8.27 9.58 0.38
N ILE A 113 9.50 9.58 0.88
CA ILE A 113 10.72 9.27 0.13
C ILE A 113 10.65 7.85 -0.47
N LEU A 114 10.16 6.87 0.29
CA LEU A 114 10.10 5.46 -0.15
C LEU A 114 8.91 5.17 -1.07
N ILE A 115 7.74 5.76 -0.81
CA ILE A 115 6.53 5.48 -1.60
C ILE A 115 6.59 6.20 -2.95
N ALA A 116 7.17 7.40 -3.02
CA ALA A 116 7.12 8.24 -4.22
C ALA A 116 7.69 7.56 -5.49
N PRO A 117 8.88 6.93 -5.48
CA PRO A 117 9.40 6.22 -6.65
C PRO A 117 8.52 5.03 -7.03
N ALA A 118 8.09 4.23 -6.05
CA ALA A 118 7.27 3.05 -6.29
C ALA A 118 5.91 3.39 -6.93
N LEU A 119 5.25 4.47 -6.48
CA LEU A 119 4.03 4.97 -7.11
C LEU A 119 4.30 5.67 -8.44
N GLY A 120 5.40 6.44 -8.54
CA GLY A 120 5.80 7.10 -9.77
C GLY A 120 6.02 6.11 -10.90
N VAL A 121 6.66 4.96 -10.62
CA VAL A 121 6.87 3.85 -11.56
C VAL A 121 5.61 2.98 -11.72
N GLY A 122 4.86 2.75 -10.63
CA GLY A 122 3.66 1.93 -10.69
C GLY A 122 2.52 2.56 -11.51
N LEU A 123 2.31 3.87 -11.36
CA LEU A 123 1.23 4.62 -12.05
C LEU A 123 1.49 4.84 -13.55
N ILE A 124 2.69 4.49 -14.03
CA ILE A 124 3.06 4.40 -15.45
C ILE A 124 2.16 3.41 -16.19
N ASN A 125 1.83 2.30 -15.54
CA ASN A 125 0.94 1.31 -16.09
C ASN A 125 -0.52 1.75 -15.81
N PRO A 126 -1.33 2.06 -16.85
CA PRO A 126 -2.73 2.47 -16.68
C PRO A 126 -3.53 1.47 -15.83
N ALA A 127 -3.10 0.21 -15.84
CA ALA A 127 -3.70 -0.84 -15.08
C ALA A 127 -3.49 -0.65 -13.55
N THR A 128 -2.38 -0.08 -13.08
CA THR A 128 -2.07 0.05 -11.63
C THR A 128 -3.03 1.04 -10.97
N SER A 129 -3.37 2.08 -11.72
CA SER A 129 -4.42 3.04 -11.36
C SER A 129 -5.76 2.34 -11.17
N THR A 130 -6.09 1.34 -12.01
CA THR A 130 -7.32 0.54 -11.93
C THR A 130 -7.40 -0.34 -10.70
N ILE A 131 -6.28 -0.94 -10.24
CA ILE A 131 -6.25 -1.74 -9.00
C ILE A 131 -6.42 -0.84 -7.77
N ILE A 132 -5.67 0.25 -7.71
CA ILE A 132 -5.77 1.19 -6.58
C ILE A 132 -7.19 1.79 -6.57
N ALA A 133 -7.74 2.16 -7.73
CA ALA A 133 -9.12 2.62 -7.85
C ALA A 133 -10.13 1.53 -7.45
N GLY A 134 -9.90 0.28 -7.84
CA GLY A 134 -10.71 -0.87 -7.45
C GLY A 134 -10.67 -1.12 -5.94
N GLY A 135 -9.49 -1.05 -5.32
CA GLY A 135 -9.31 -1.14 -3.87
C GLY A 135 -10.00 0.00 -3.13
N VAL A 136 -9.84 1.24 -3.60
CA VAL A 136 -10.54 2.42 -3.08
C VAL A 136 -12.05 2.25 -3.23
N ALA A 137 -12.55 1.80 -4.38
CA ALA A 137 -13.96 1.56 -4.63
C ALA A 137 -14.52 0.45 -3.73
N LEU A 138 -13.79 -0.65 -3.52
CA LEU A 138 -14.19 -1.70 -2.58
C LEU A 138 -14.23 -1.18 -1.14
N VAL A 139 -13.27 -0.35 -0.75
CA VAL A 139 -13.24 0.26 0.58
C VAL A 139 -14.38 1.27 0.75
N ALA A 140 -14.67 2.09 -0.26
CA ALA A 140 -15.78 3.04 -0.28
C ALA A 140 -17.15 2.34 -0.27
N LEU A 141 -17.32 1.26 -1.04
CA LEU A 141 -18.51 0.41 -0.99
C LEU A 141 -18.66 -0.27 0.37
N GLY A 142 -17.55 -0.62 1.02
CA GLY A 142 -17.52 -1.13 2.39
C GLY A 142 -17.92 -0.11 3.44
N THR A 143 -17.54 1.17 3.30
CA THR A 143 -17.93 2.25 4.23
C THR A 143 -19.40 2.62 4.07
N LEU A 144 -19.91 2.69 2.82
CA LEU A 144 -21.32 2.93 2.52
C LEU A 144 -22.23 1.80 3.05
N ASN A 145 -21.83 0.54 2.88
CA ASN A 145 -22.55 -0.60 3.45
C ASN A 145 -22.45 -0.66 4.98
N GLY A 146 -21.33 -0.21 5.56
CA GLY A 146 -21.16 -0.08 7.00
C GLY A 146 -22.05 1.00 7.63
N GLN A 147 -22.35 2.09 6.91
CA GLN A 147 -23.32 3.10 7.35
C GLN A 147 -24.76 2.59 7.25
N ARG A 148 -25.11 1.84 6.20
CA ARG A 148 -26.46 1.27 6.03
C ARG A 148 -26.80 0.18 7.05
N ASN A 149 -25.79 -0.51 7.61
CA ASN A 149 -25.97 -1.47 8.70
C ASN A 149 -25.90 -0.86 10.11
N ARG A 150 -25.61 0.46 10.25
CA ARG A 150 -25.64 1.15 11.55
C ARG A 150 -27.06 1.48 12.03
N THR A 151 -28.07 1.27 11.20
CA THR A 151 -29.49 1.42 11.57
C THR A 151 -30.07 0.17 12.24
N SER A 152 -29.34 -0.95 12.29
CA SER A 152 -29.69 -2.06 13.18
C SER A 152 -28.94 -1.91 14.51
N PRO A 153 -29.63 -1.89 15.66
CA PRO A 153 -28.98 -1.85 16.96
C PRO A 153 -28.28 -3.20 17.20
N VAL A 154 -27.02 -3.31 16.80
CA VAL A 154 -26.18 -4.43 17.23
C VAL A 154 -25.92 -4.24 18.71
N PRO A 155 -26.30 -5.17 19.60
CA PRO A 155 -26.04 -5.02 21.03
C PRO A 155 -24.54 -4.82 21.25
N ALA A 156 -24.20 -3.78 22.00
CA ALA A 156 -22.84 -3.31 22.29
C ALA A 156 -21.90 -4.37 22.90
N ARG A 157 -22.43 -5.56 23.19
CA ARG A 157 -21.75 -6.70 23.82
C ARG A 157 -20.84 -7.50 22.87
N ALA A 158 -20.90 -7.29 21.56
CA ALA A 158 -20.03 -7.93 20.57
C ALA A 158 -18.77 -7.12 20.21
N ILE A 159 -18.66 -5.86 20.67
CA ILE A 159 -17.41 -5.10 20.72
C ILE A 159 -16.66 -5.51 22.00
N ARG A 160 -16.64 -6.81 22.33
CA ARG A 160 -15.81 -7.29 23.43
C ARG A 160 -14.36 -7.17 23.00
N ALA A 161 -13.57 -6.60 23.90
CA ALA A 161 -12.13 -6.46 23.83
C ALA A 161 -11.49 -7.63 23.07
N ARG A 162 -11.03 -7.36 21.84
CA ARG A 162 -10.02 -8.21 21.21
C ARG A 162 -8.87 -8.29 22.23
N SER A 163 -8.49 -9.50 22.63
CA SER A 163 -7.56 -9.71 23.75
C SER A 163 -6.32 -8.82 23.58
N THR A 164 -5.84 -8.28 24.70
CA THR A 164 -4.62 -7.46 24.77
C THR A 164 -3.45 -8.16 24.07
N ASP A 165 -3.39 -9.48 24.15
CA ASP A 165 -2.35 -10.32 23.56
C ASP A 165 -2.33 -10.24 22.03
N VAL A 166 -3.49 -10.27 21.38
CA VAL A 166 -3.57 -10.14 19.90
C VAL A 166 -3.12 -8.74 19.47
N ARG A 167 -3.41 -7.69 20.26
CA ARG A 167 -2.94 -6.34 19.96
C ARG A 167 -1.42 -6.21 20.14
N GLY A 168 -0.87 -6.84 21.17
CA GLY A 168 0.57 -6.92 21.41
C GLY A 168 1.29 -7.64 20.28
N ALA A 169 0.80 -8.83 19.90
CA ALA A 169 1.36 -9.62 18.81
C ALA A 169 1.32 -8.88 17.46
N VAL A 170 0.20 -8.23 17.12
CA VAL A 170 0.09 -7.43 15.88
C VAL A 170 1.11 -6.28 15.87
N ARG A 171 1.33 -5.60 17.00
CA ARG A 171 2.32 -4.53 17.10
C ARG A 171 3.75 -5.06 16.99
N LEU A 172 4.06 -6.17 17.65
CA LEU A 172 5.38 -6.80 17.59
C LEU A 172 5.71 -7.23 16.15
N LEU A 173 4.79 -7.94 15.49
CA LEU A 173 4.97 -8.37 14.10
C LEU A 173 5.12 -7.18 13.15
N ALA A 174 4.34 -6.11 13.33
CA ALA A 174 4.49 -4.89 12.55
C ALA A 174 5.81 -4.18 12.83
N ALA A 175 6.28 -4.13 14.08
CA ALA A 175 7.57 -3.54 14.42
C ALA A 175 8.75 -4.34 13.85
N LEU A 176 8.69 -5.68 13.93
CA LEU A 176 9.68 -6.58 13.32
C LEU A 176 9.71 -6.40 11.80
N SER A 177 8.55 -6.38 11.15
CA SER A 177 8.45 -6.12 9.71
C SER A 177 9.05 -4.76 9.34
N ALA A 178 8.75 -3.71 10.10
CA ALA A 178 9.32 -2.39 9.87
C ALA A 178 10.85 -2.38 10.03
N ALA A 179 11.38 -3.01 11.07
CA ALA A 179 12.82 -3.07 11.33
C ALA A 179 13.56 -3.82 10.23
N VAL A 180 13.12 -5.04 9.89
CA VAL A 180 13.72 -5.84 8.80
C VAL A 180 13.53 -5.13 7.46
N GLY A 181 12.38 -4.51 7.22
CA GLY A 181 12.12 -3.75 5.99
C GLY A 181 13.08 -2.56 5.84
N VAL A 182 13.38 -1.82 6.90
CA VAL A 182 14.38 -0.73 6.86
C VAL A 182 15.76 -1.25 6.50
N VAL A 183 16.17 -2.40 7.07
CA VAL A 183 17.44 -3.05 6.70
C VAL A 183 17.45 -3.40 5.21
N GLY A 184 16.36 -3.97 4.68
CA GLY A 184 16.21 -4.27 3.26
C GLY A 184 16.31 -3.05 2.35
N VAL A 185 15.69 -1.92 2.73
CA VAL A 185 15.82 -0.65 1.99
C VAL A 185 17.26 -0.15 1.98
N VAL A 186 17.90 -0.08 3.15
CA VAL A 186 19.29 0.41 3.27
C VAL A 186 20.23 -0.45 2.45
N TYR A 187 20.07 -1.78 2.52
CA TYR A 187 20.85 -2.72 1.73
C TYR A 187 20.62 -2.55 0.23
N ALA A 188 19.37 -2.45 -0.21
CA ALA A 188 19.04 -2.26 -1.62
C ALA A 188 19.69 -1.01 -2.24
N LEU A 189 19.79 0.07 -1.46
CA LEU A 189 20.26 1.37 -1.95
C LEU A 189 21.77 1.56 -1.79
N THR A 190 22.39 0.92 -0.79
CA THR A 190 23.79 1.21 -0.41
C THR A 190 24.68 -0.02 -0.34
N GLY A 191 24.11 -1.23 -0.40
CA GLY A 191 24.80 -2.49 -0.13
C GLY A 191 26.06 -2.70 -0.98
N ALA A 192 26.04 -2.27 -2.24
CA ALA A 192 27.21 -2.37 -3.13
C ALA A 192 28.44 -1.59 -2.65
N GLY A 193 28.25 -0.58 -1.79
CA GLY A 193 29.34 0.23 -1.25
C GLY A 193 30.00 -0.34 0.00
N TRP A 194 29.42 -1.36 0.64
CA TRP A 194 29.90 -1.85 1.94
C TRP A 194 29.72 -3.35 2.19
N SER A 195 29.01 -4.08 1.33
CA SER A 195 28.80 -5.51 1.47
C SER A 195 29.62 -6.30 0.45
N ASP A 196 30.53 -7.13 0.94
CA ASP A 196 31.34 -8.04 0.12
C ASP A 196 30.49 -9.01 -0.73
N GLY A 197 29.26 -9.30 -0.30
CA GLY A 197 28.30 -10.15 -1.02
C GLY A 197 27.57 -9.49 -2.19
N ALA A 198 27.78 -8.20 -2.44
CA ALA A 198 27.11 -7.45 -3.50
C ALA A 198 28.13 -6.88 -4.49
N ALA A 199 28.40 -7.63 -5.57
CA ALA A 199 29.42 -7.25 -6.55
C ALA A 199 29.09 -5.94 -7.31
N ASP A 200 27.82 -5.59 -7.41
CA ASP A 200 27.37 -4.29 -7.94
C ASP A 200 26.03 -3.83 -7.32
N GLY A 201 25.58 -2.64 -7.74
CA GLY A 201 24.31 -2.05 -7.29
C GLY A 201 23.07 -2.88 -7.68
N THR A 202 23.13 -3.66 -8.76
CA THR A 202 22.02 -4.50 -9.21
C THR A 202 21.84 -5.69 -8.27
N ILE A 203 22.94 -6.35 -7.91
CA ILE A 203 22.95 -7.47 -6.98
C ILE A 203 22.54 -6.98 -5.58
N ALA A 204 23.07 -5.84 -5.12
CA ALA A 204 22.66 -5.22 -3.86
C ALA A 204 21.15 -4.94 -3.83
N MET A 205 20.60 -4.38 -4.91
CA MET A 205 19.18 -4.09 -5.05
C MET A 205 18.35 -5.38 -5.01
N ALA A 206 18.76 -6.42 -5.73
CA ALA A 206 18.05 -7.70 -5.76
C ALA A 206 18.00 -8.36 -4.37
N GLN A 207 19.15 -8.43 -3.69
CA GLN A 207 19.25 -8.95 -2.33
C GLN A 207 18.42 -8.11 -1.33
N GLY A 208 18.44 -6.78 -1.47
CA GLY A 208 17.61 -5.89 -0.65
C GLY A 208 16.11 -6.08 -0.88
N ILE A 209 15.68 -6.29 -2.13
CA ILE A 209 14.29 -6.67 -2.47
C ILE A 209 13.91 -7.99 -1.81
N THR A 210 14.79 -9.00 -1.83
CA THR A 210 14.55 -10.28 -1.15
C THR A 210 14.36 -10.11 0.35
N ILE A 211 15.17 -9.27 1.01
CA ILE A 211 15.00 -8.93 2.44
C ILE A 211 13.65 -8.23 2.67
N LEU A 212 13.26 -7.29 1.80
CA LEU A 212 11.97 -6.60 1.88
C LEU A 212 10.79 -7.56 1.74
N LEU A 213 10.85 -8.51 0.80
CA LEU A 213 9.82 -9.53 0.61
C LEU A 213 9.70 -10.46 1.82
N ALA A 214 10.84 -10.88 2.41
CA ALA A 214 10.83 -11.63 3.66
C ALA A 214 10.21 -10.83 4.81
N SER A 215 10.49 -9.51 4.87
CA SER A 215 9.89 -8.62 5.87
C SER A 215 8.37 -8.46 5.72
N ALA A 216 7.80 -8.76 4.53
CA ALA A 216 6.36 -8.69 4.29
C ALA A 216 5.59 -9.79 5.03
N ILE A 217 6.22 -10.94 5.29
CA ILE A 217 5.58 -12.10 5.94
C ILE A 217 5.02 -11.74 7.34
N PRO A 218 5.80 -11.18 8.28
CA PRO A 218 5.27 -10.77 9.58
C PRO A 218 4.21 -9.67 9.46
N LEU A 219 4.31 -8.77 8.47
CA LEU A 219 3.26 -7.76 8.21
C LEU A 219 1.94 -8.40 7.77
N LEU A 220 1.99 -9.38 6.87
CA LEU A 220 0.81 -10.10 6.37
C LEU A 220 0.16 -10.91 7.51
N ALA A 221 0.95 -11.53 8.38
CA ALA A 221 0.45 -12.17 9.60
C ALA A 221 -0.24 -11.16 10.54
N ALA A 222 0.39 -10.01 10.78
CA ALA A 222 -0.21 -8.93 11.57
C ALA A 222 -1.53 -8.42 10.95
N PHE A 223 -1.58 -8.31 9.63
CA PHE A 223 -2.80 -7.95 8.90
C PHE A 223 -3.91 -8.98 9.09
N ALA A 224 -3.63 -10.28 8.88
CA ALA A 224 -4.61 -11.35 9.02
C ALA A 224 -5.18 -11.45 10.45
N LEU A 225 -4.30 -11.35 11.46
CA LEU A 225 -4.70 -11.32 12.89
C LEU A 225 -5.59 -10.13 13.22
N SER A 226 -5.36 -8.99 12.56
CA SER A 226 -6.08 -7.76 12.84
C SER A 226 -7.30 -7.54 11.93
N ALA A 227 -7.47 -8.31 10.86
CA ALA A 227 -8.58 -8.18 9.92
C ALA A 227 -9.95 -8.54 10.56
N PRO A 228 -11.05 -7.92 10.13
CA PRO A 228 -12.40 -8.33 10.55
C PRO A 228 -12.78 -9.67 9.91
N GLN A 229 -13.10 -10.69 10.71
CA GLN A 229 -13.48 -12.02 10.21
C GLN A 229 -14.98 -12.15 9.86
N ARG A 230 -15.60 -11.04 9.42
CA ARG A 230 -17.05 -11.01 9.11
C ARG A 230 -17.47 -11.98 8.01
N HIS A 231 -16.55 -12.37 7.13
CA HIS A 231 -16.77 -13.29 6.01
C HIS A 231 -16.13 -14.66 6.25
N GLY A 232 -15.78 -14.98 7.50
CA GLY A 232 -15.10 -16.21 7.89
C GLY A 232 -13.57 -16.13 7.87
N THR A 233 -12.94 -17.03 8.62
CA THR A 233 -11.48 -17.13 8.78
C THR A 233 -10.78 -17.42 7.44
N ALA A 234 -11.33 -18.35 6.65
CA ALA A 234 -10.78 -18.72 5.34
C ALA A 234 -10.76 -17.55 4.33
N ALA A 235 -11.74 -16.64 4.40
CA ALA A 235 -11.83 -15.46 3.52
C ALA A 235 -10.81 -14.34 3.85
N VAL A 236 -10.03 -14.53 4.92
CA VAL A 236 -8.90 -13.68 5.31
C VAL A 236 -7.59 -14.44 5.12
N TRP A 237 -7.48 -15.63 5.72
CA TRP A 237 -6.24 -16.39 5.71
C TRP A 237 -5.92 -17.02 4.36
N GLY A 238 -6.92 -17.48 3.58
CA GLY A 238 -6.69 -18.04 2.24
C GLY A 238 -5.97 -17.07 1.31
N PRO A 239 -6.52 -15.87 1.07
CA PRO A 239 -5.84 -14.83 0.29
C PRO A 239 -4.49 -14.40 0.87
N THR A 240 -4.37 -14.32 2.20
CA THR A 240 -3.10 -13.92 2.84
C THR A 240 -2.01 -14.97 2.59
N SER A 241 -2.33 -16.25 2.70
CA SER A 241 -1.40 -17.34 2.41
C SER A 241 -0.97 -17.34 0.94
N LEU A 242 -1.88 -17.05 0.01
CA LEU A 242 -1.53 -16.90 -1.40
C LEU A 242 -0.56 -15.73 -1.63
N ILE A 243 -0.75 -14.60 -0.95
CA ILE A 243 0.19 -13.46 -1.04
C ILE A 243 1.55 -13.83 -0.41
N VAL A 244 1.58 -14.61 0.67
CA VAL A 244 2.85 -15.11 1.24
C VAL A 244 3.58 -16.00 0.22
N LEU A 245 2.87 -16.89 -0.46
CA LEU A 245 3.45 -17.71 -1.52
C LEU A 245 3.91 -16.85 -2.71
N GLU A 246 3.15 -15.83 -3.09
CA GLU A 246 3.50 -14.86 -4.13
C GLU A 246 4.83 -14.17 -3.83
N VAL A 247 4.96 -13.54 -2.64
CA VAL A 247 6.23 -12.86 -2.27
C VAL A 247 7.39 -13.85 -2.13
N THR A 248 7.12 -15.10 -1.73
CA THR A 248 8.15 -16.15 -1.67
C THR A 248 8.60 -16.54 -3.07
N ALA A 249 7.68 -16.71 -4.03
CA ALA A 249 8.03 -16.99 -5.42
C ALA A 249 8.87 -15.86 -6.03
N VAL A 250 8.53 -14.60 -5.76
CA VAL A 250 9.36 -13.46 -6.20
C VAL A 250 10.73 -13.46 -5.53
N ALA A 251 10.80 -13.75 -4.23
CA ALA A 251 12.07 -13.86 -3.52
C ALA A 251 12.98 -14.94 -4.12
N VAL A 252 12.41 -16.09 -4.52
CA VAL A 252 13.16 -17.13 -5.25
C VAL A 252 13.60 -16.63 -6.62
N ALA A 253 12.71 -15.98 -7.39
CA ALA A 253 13.06 -15.41 -8.70
C ALA A 253 14.26 -14.45 -8.60
N TYR A 254 14.33 -13.64 -7.55
CA TYR A 254 15.39 -12.66 -7.34
C TYR A 254 16.72 -13.26 -6.90
N GLN A 255 16.80 -14.56 -6.62
CA GLN A 255 18.09 -15.25 -6.43
C GLN A 255 18.87 -15.38 -7.73
N ASP A 256 18.15 -15.51 -8.85
CA ASP A 256 18.73 -15.65 -10.18
C ASP A 256 18.89 -14.30 -10.91
N ALA A 257 18.61 -13.18 -10.22
CA ALA A 257 18.80 -11.85 -10.78
C ALA A 257 20.30 -11.60 -11.08
N PRO A 258 20.65 -10.97 -12.23
CA PRO A 258 19.77 -10.31 -13.20
C PRO A 258 19.32 -11.18 -14.40
N VAL A 259 19.47 -12.52 -14.34
CA VAL A 259 19.22 -13.43 -15.46
C VAL A 259 17.71 -13.63 -15.69
N SER A 260 17.12 -12.79 -16.54
CA SER A 260 15.67 -12.69 -16.74
C SER A 260 14.96 -14.00 -17.15
N GLN A 261 15.67 -14.93 -17.82
CA GLN A 261 15.10 -16.21 -18.25
C GLN A 261 14.81 -17.16 -17.08
N GLU A 262 15.66 -17.13 -16.04
CA GLU A 262 15.53 -17.98 -14.84
C GLU A 262 14.49 -17.39 -13.87
N MET A 263 14.33 -16.07 -13.87
CA MET A 263 13.32 -15.36 -13.09
C MET A 263 11.89 -15.60 -13.61
N ALA A 264 11.71 -15.69 -14.93
CA ALA A 264 10.42 -15.72 -15.61
C ALA A 264 9.40 -16.76 -15.08
N PRO A 265 9.75 -18.04 -14.88
CA PRO A 265 8.79 -19.03 -14.37
C PRO A 265 8.27 -18.66 -12.97
N TRP A 266 9.15 -18.21 -12.08
CA TRP A 266 8.79 -17.82 -10.72
C TRP A 266 7.95 -16.55 -10.67
N LEU A 267 8.22 -15.58 -11.55
CA LEU A 267 7.38 -14.40 -11.73
C LEU A 267 5.99 -14.77 -12.27
N GLY A 268 5.89 -15.76 -13.15
CA GLY A 268 4.62 -16.31 -13.62
C GLY A 268 3.81 -16.99 -12.51
N VAL A 269 4.48 -17.78 -11.66
CA VAL A 269 3.86 -18.41 -10.47
C VAL A 269 3.37 -17.34 -9.49
N SER A 270 4.20 -16.34 -9.18
CA SER A 270 3.83 -15.18 -8.37
C SER A 270 2.56 -14.50 -8.91
N ALA A 271 2.52 -14.24 -10.22
CA ALA A 271 1.38 -13.60 -10.86
C ALA A 271 0.07 -14.39 -10.69
N ALA A 272 0.13 -15.71 -10.88
CA ALA A 272 -1.03 -16.58 -10.69
C ALA A 272 -1.50 -16.60 -9.22
N LEU A 273 -0.57 -16.65 -8.27
CA LEU A 273 -0.85 -16.63 -6.84
C LEU A 273 -1.53 -15.33 -6.39
N GLY A 274 -1.00 -14.17 -6.80
CA GLY A 274 -1.59 -12.88 -6.48
C GLY A 274 -2.95 -12.68 -7.16
N GLY A 275 -3.12 -13.18 -8.39
CA GLY A 275 -4.41 -13.19 -9.09
C GLY A 275 -5.45 -14.02 -8.34
N GLY A 276 -5.05 -15.22 -7.89
CA GLY A 276 -5.87 -16.09 -7.05
C GLY A 276 -6.23 -15.44 -5.71
N ALA A 277 -5.28 -14.75 -5.07
CA ALA A 277 -5.50 -14.02 -3.82
C ALA A 277 -6.57 -12.93 -3.98
N ILE A 278 -6.49 -12.13 -5.06
CA ILE A 278 -7.47 -11.08 -5.36
C ILE A 278 -8.83 -11.68 -5.64
N ALA A 279 -8.91 -12.74 -6.45
CA ALA A 279 -10.17 -13.42 -6.75
C ALA A 279 -10.82 -13.94 -5.45
N TRP A 280 -10.07 -14.69 -4.64
CA TRP A 280 -10.55 -15.26 -3.38
C TRP A 280 -10.91 -14.16 -2.36
N TRP A 281 -10.19 -13.04 -2.31
CA TRP A 281 -10.56 -11.94 -1.45
C TRP A 281 -11.87 -11.26 -1.90
N THR A 282 -12.08 -11.15 -3.21
CA THR A 282 -13.18 -10.37 -3.78
C THR A 282 -14.52 -11.13 -3.76
N ILE A 283 -14.52 -12.41 -4.16
CA ILE A 283 -15.72 -13.27 -4.22
C ILE A 283 -16.61 -13.19 -2.96
N PRO A 284 -16.11 -13.43 -1.72
CA PRO A 284 -16.93 -13.42 -0.51
C PRO A 284 -17.51 -12.04 -0.16
N ARG A 285 -16.98 -10.95 -0.74
CA ARG A 285 -17.35 -9.56 -0.43
C ARG A 285 -18.34 -8.96 -1.44
N LEU A 286 -18.53 -9.60 -2.59
CA LEU A 286 -19.51 -9.20 -3.60
C LEU A 286 -20.93 -9.69 -3.24
N ARG A 287 -21.94 -8.89 -3.60
CA ARG A 287 -23.36 -9.23 -3.43
C ARG A 287 -23.92 -9.86 -4.71
N GLY A 288 -24.91 -10.74 -4.57
CA GLY A 288 -25.61 -11.36 -5.69
C GLY A 288 -25.31 -12.86 -5.88
N PRO A 289 -25.75 -13.45 -7.01
CA PRO A 289 -25.61 -14.88 -7.28
C PRO A 289 -24.14 -15.29 -7.40
N LEU A 290 -23.83 -16.52 -6.95
CA LEU A 290 -22.46 -17.04 -6.87
C LEU A 290 -21.71 -16.97 -8.20
N GLY A 291 -22.37 -17.33 -9.31
CA GLY A 291 -21.76 -17.29 -10.65
C GLY A 291 -21.25 -15.90 -11.05
N ARG A 292 -22.01 -14.83 -10.76
CA ARG A 292 -21.57 -13.45 -11.03
C ARG A 292 -20.40 -13.04 -10.14
N ARG A 293 -20.38 -13.48 -8.88
CA ARG A 293 -19.30 -13.18 -7.93
C ARG A 293 -18.00 -13.85 -8.37
N ILE A 294 -18.07 -15.10 -8.81
CA ILE A 294 -16.93 -15.84 -9.36
C ILE A 294 -16.45 -15.17 -10.65
N ALA A 295 -17.34 -14.87 -11.59
CA ALA A 295 -16.97 -14.21 -12.84
C ALA A 295 -16.25 -12.87 -12.61
N VAL A 296 -16.79 -12.02 -11.73
CA VAL A 296 -16.15 -10.75 -11.37
C VAL A 296 -14.83 -10.99 -10.64
N GLY A 297 -14.79 -11.90 -9.66
CA GLY A 297 -13.56 -12.24 -8.94
C GLY A 297 -12.44 -12.74 -9.85
N LEU A 298 -12.76 -13.64 -10.79
CA LEU A 298 -11.83 -14.15 -11.78
C LEU A 298 -11.42 -13.08 -12.79
N ALA A 299 -12.30 -12.17 -13.18
CA ALA A 299 -11.93 -11.06 -14.06
C ALA A 299 -10.93 -10.12 -13.36
N PHE A 300 -11.15 -9.79 -12.09
CA PHE A 300 -10.20 -8.99 -11.30
C PHE A 300 -8.88 -9.73 -11.06
N GLY A 301 -8.93 -11.00 -10.67
CA GLY A 301 -7.75 -11.82 -10.40
C GLY A 301 -6.93 -12.13 -11.65
N GLY A 302 -7.60 -12.51 -12.75
CA GLY A 302 -6.98 -12.73 -14.06
C GLY A 302 -6.40 -11.45 -14.63
N GLY A 303 -7.11 -10.32 -14.47
CA GLY A 303 -6.59 -9.00 -14.81
C GLY A 303 -5.31 -8.67 -14.04
N TYR A 304 -5.24 -9.00 -12.75
CA TYR A 304 -4.01 -8.87 -11.96
C TYR A 304 -2.87 -9.75 -12.50
N ALA A 305 -3.14 -11.05 -12.67
CA ALA A 305 -2.12 -12.01 -13.09
C ALA A 305 -1.54 -11.65 -14.46
N ALA A 306 -2.39 -11.29 -15.42
CA ALA A 306 -1.98 -11.02 -16.79
C ALA A 306 -1.23 -9.69 -16.98
N LEU A 307 -1.52 -8.68 -16.16
CA LEU A 307 -1.04 -7.31 -16.39
C LEU A 307 -0.02 -6.81 -15.36
N PHE A 308 0.15 -7.51 -14.23
CA PHE A 308 0.86 -6.95 -13.07
C PHE A 308 1.81 -7.89 -12.35
N GLY A 309 1.46 -9.18 -12.28
CA GLY A 309 2.07 -10.09 -11.32
C GLY A 309 3.57 -10.33 -11.52
N THR A 310 4.11 -9.97 -12.68
CA THR A 310 5.54 -10.07 -13.01
C THR A 310 6.34 -8.79 -12.76
N THR A 311 5.70 -7.62 -12.64
CA THR A 311 6.39 -6.31 -12.62
C THR A 311 6.17 -5.50 -11.35
N VAL A 312 5.04 -5.67 -10.67
CA VAL A 312 4.63 -4.75 -9.59
C VAL A 312 5.09 -5.22 -8.21
N VAL A 313 5.18 -6.52 -7.96
CA VAL A 313 5.50 -7.07 -6.64
C VAL A 313 6.84 -6.57 -6.07
N PRO A 314 7.94 -6.48 -6.85
CA PRO A 314 9.21 -5.95 -6.35
C PRO A 314 9.12 -4.47 -5.94
N LEU A 315 8.33 -3.67 -6.65
CA LEU A 315 8.10 -2.27 -6.32
C LEU A 315 7.27 -2.12 -5.03
N LEU A 316 6.31 -3.03 -4.80
CA LEU A 316 5.51 -3.05 -3.58
C LEU A 316 6.33 -3.44 -2.35
N ALA A 317 7.45 -4.15 -2.51
CA ALA A 317 8.31 -4.55 -1.40
C ALA A 317 8.85 -3.32 -0.63
N PHE A 318 9.15 -2.22 -1.32
CA PHE A 318 9.57 -0.95 -0.68
C PHE A 318 8.47 -0.27 0.15
N LEU A 319 7.21 -0.65 -0.05
CA LEU A 319 6.07 -0.14 0.74
C LEU A 319 5.89 -0.89 2.05
N VAL A 320 6.48 -2.07 2.20
CA VAL A 320 6.34 -2.95 3.37
C VAL A 320 6.68 -2.23 4.69
N PRO A 321 7.84 -1.58 4.86
CA PRO A 321 8.17 -0.91 6.12
C PRO A 321 7.17 0.21 6.46
N VAL A 322 6.69 0.93 5.44
CA VAL A 322 5.71 2.00 5.64
C VAL A 322 4.34 1.43 6.05
N ALA A 323 3.88 0.39 5.36
CA ALA A 323 2.64 -0.30 5.69
C ALA A 323 2.70 -0.91 7.10
N ALA A 324 3.86 -1.41 7.52
CA ALA A 324 4.09 -1.92 8.86
C ALA A 324 4.01 -0.83 9.94
N LEU A 325 4.64 0.32 9.71
CA LEU A 325 4.52 1.50 10.58
C LEU A 325 3.05 1.95 10.68
N ILE A 326 2.36 2.07 9.54
CA ILE A 326 0.94 2.41 9.46
C ILE A 326 0.10 1.43 10.30
N LEU A 327 0.34 0.13 10.18
CA LEU A 327 -0.41 -0.89 10.92
C LEU A 327 -0.13 -0.84 12.43
N ALA A 328 1.13 -0.63 12.82
CA ALA A 328 1.55 -0.50 14.21
C ALA A 328 0.87 0.69 14.92
N PHE A 329 0.69 1.80 14.20
CA PHE A 329 0.24 3.08 14.77
C PHE A 329 -1.25 3.40 14.54
N LEU A 330 -1.82 3.21 13.34
CA LEU A 330 -3.19 3.67 13.03
C LEU A 330 -4.31 2.85 13.69
N ARG A 331 -4.04 1.60 14.09
CA ARG A 331 -5.02 0.74 14.79
C ARG A 331 -5.00 0.90 16.32
N ALA A 332 -4.11 1.72 16.85
CA ALA A 332 -4.10 2.13 18.25
C ALA A 332 -5.10 3.28 18.49
N ARG A 333 -6.41 3.10 18.22
CA ARG A 333 -7.39 4.01 18.81
C ARG A 333 -7.66 3.56 20.25
N PRO A 334 -7.22 4.29 21.28
CA PRO A 334 -7.84 4.15 22.59
C PRO A 334 -9.29 4.59 22.41
N THR A 335 -10.23 3.66 22.58
CA THR A 335 -11.59 4.04 22.97
C THR A 335 -11.42 4.90 24.22
N ARG A 336 -11.59 6.23 24.09
CA ARG A 336 -11.76 7.10 25.25
C ARG A 336 -12.81 6.40 26.13
N PRO A 337 -12.51 6.02 27.38
CA PRO A 337 -13.57 5.64 28.28
C PRO A 337 -14.52 6.83 28.30
N LYS A 338 -15.78 6.61 27.90
CA LYS A 338 -16.83 7.53 28.30
C LYS A 338 -16.77 7.50 29.82
N ILE A 339 -16.20 8.54 30.42
CA ILE A 339 -16.47 8.85 31.81
C ILE A 339 -17.98 9.06 31.82
N LEU A 340 -18.71 8.03 32.22
CA LEU A 340 -20.08 8.20 32.68
C LEU A 340 -19.92 9.14 33.86
N SER A 341 -20.31 10.40 33.68
CA SER A 341 -20.43 11.32 34.80
C SER A 341 -21.35 10.63 35.82
N ALA A 342 -20.75 10.14 36.89
CA ALA A 342 -21.45 9.74 38.10
C ALA A 342 -22.12 11.01 38.62
N GLY A 343 -23.38 11.18 38.27
CA GLY A 343 -24.13 12.42 38.54
C GLY A 343 -25.59 12.35 38.11
N GLN A 344 -26.17 11.16 38.01
CA GLN A 344 -27.62 10.98 37.97
C GLN A 344 -28.00 10.08 39.15
N THR A 345 -28.29 10.73 40.27
CA THR A 345 -29.00 10.14 41.41
C THR A 345 -30.34 9.55 40.93
N PRO A 346 -30.69 8.30 41.28
CA PRO A 346 -32.02 7.78 41.02
C PRO A 346 -33.04 8.58 41.85
N LEU A 347 -34.08 9.10 41.20
CA LEU A 347 -35.26 9.61 41.90
C LEU A 347 -35.91 8.43 42.65
N PRO A 348 -36.33 8.59 43.91
CA PRO A 348 -37.05 7.55 44.62
C PRO A 348 -38.42 7.37 43.97
N VAL A 349 -38.76 6.11 43.72
CA VAL A 349 -40.11 5.68 43.34
C VAL A 349 -41.02 5.99 44.52
N GLN A 350 -41.89 6.99 44.38
CA GLN A 350 -43.02 7.17 45.28
C GLN A 350 -44.12 6.20 44.85
N ASN A 351 -44.38 5.22 45.72
CA ASN A 351 -45.61 4.45 45.69
C ASN A 351 -46.75 5.35 46.19
N ALA A 352 -47.76 5.55 45.36
CA ALA A 352 -49.13 5.86 45.74
C ALA A 352 -50.07 5.16 44.76
#